data_AF-A0A182NP99-F1
#
_entry.id   AF-A0A182NP99-F1
#
_cell.length_a   1.000
_cell.length_b   1.000
_cell.length_c   1.000
_cell.angle_alpha   90.00
_cell.angle_beta   90.00
_cell.angle_gamma   90.00
#
_symmetry.space_group_name_H-M   'P 1'
#
loop_
_entity.id
_entity.type
_entity.pdbx_description
1 polymer ?
#
loop_
_entity_poly.entity_id
_entity_poly.type
_entity_poly.pdbx_seq_one_letter_code
_entity_poly.pdbx_strand_id
1 'polypeptide(L)'
;MRLGHLGKIGIGWGIISVVGIGAFVALKQSVDKNRYENMKVRERMRQSNVGQYEVKEARRFDAKLQLMQEMEIEMMSDLYSRMTQACHKKCIPPKYADSELGKGESVCIDRCVAKYLEVHERIGKKLTAMSAQDEDLKKKMGV
;
A
#
# COMPACT_ATOMS: atom_id res chain seq x y z
N MET A 1 -82.29 7.29 -16.11
CA MET A 1 -82.22 6.71 -14.75
C MET A 1 -82.10 7.85 -13.75
N ARG A 2 -83.09 8.07 -12.87
CA ARG A 2 -83.02 9.12 -11.82
C ARG A 2 -82.22 8.58 -10.64
N LEU A 3 -80.95 8.97 -10.50
CA LEU A 3 -80.14 8.63 -9.33
C LEU A 3 -80.72 9.30 -8.07
N GLY A 4 -81.03 8.49 -7.06
CA GLY A 4 -81.48 8.95 -5.74
C GLY A 4 -80.43 9.78 -5.00
N HIS A 5 -80.85 10.51 -3.97
CA HIS A 5 -80.01 11.43 -3.20
C HIS A 5 -78.74 10.77 -2.65
N LEU A 6 -78.82 9.50 -2.23
CA LEU A 6 -77.68 8.71 -1.77
C LEU A 6 -76.62 8.45 -2.86
N GLY A 7 -77.04 8.26 -4.11
CA GLY A 7 -76.12 8.07 -5.24
C GLY A 7 -75.33 9.34 -5.58
N LYS A 8 -75.95 10.52 -5.42
CA LYS A 8 -75.29 11.81 -5.63
C LYS A 8 -74.21 12.09 -4.57
N ILE A 9 -74.48 11.70 -3.31
CA ILE A 9 -73.50 11.81 -2.21
C ILE A 9 -72.30 10.90 -2.48
N GLY A 10 -72.53 9.65 -2.91
CA GLY A 10 -71.43 8.71 -3.21
C GLY A 10 -70.49 9.20 -4.32
N ILE A 11 -71.05 9.77 -5.39
CA ILE A 11 -70.25 10.36 -6.49
C ILE A 11 -69.42 11.55 -6.00
N GLY A 12 -69.99 12.40 -5.14
CA GLY A 12 -69.29 13.55 -4.54
C GLY A 12 -68.09 13.13 -3.68
N TRP A 13 -68.27 12.16 -2.79
CA TRP A 13 -67.17 11.62 -1.96
C TRP A 13 -66.09 10.91 -2.80
N GLY A 14 -66.50 10.21 -3.86
CA GLY A 14 -65.57 9.60 -4.82
C GLY A 14 -64.68 10.64 -5.52
N ILE A 15 -65.26 11.75 -6.00
CA ILE A 15 -64.48 12.82 -6.64
C ILE A 15 -63.54 13.50 -5.63
N ILE A 16 -64.02 13.82 -4.43
CA ILE A 16 -63.21 14.51 -3.41
C ILE A 16 -62.02 13.65 -2.98
N SER A 17 -62.23 12.36 -2.73
CA SER A 17 -61.15 11.44 -2.35
C SER A 17 -60.10 11.28 -3.46
N VAL A 18 -60.53 11.12 -4.72
CA VAL A 18 -59.60 10.96 -5.84
C VAL A 18 -58.82 12.25 -6.12
N VAL A 19 -59.47 13.42 -6.07
CA VAL A 19 -58.79 14.72 -6.25
C VAL A 19 -57.82 14.98 -5.10
N GLY A 20 -58.20 14.65 -3.86
CA GLY A 20 -57.33 14.78 -2.69
C GLY A 20 -56.08 13.90 -2.77
N ILE A 21 -56.23 12.64 -3.16
CA ILE A 21 -55.10 11.71 -3.34
C ILE A 21 -54.21 12.18 -4.51
N GLY A 22 -54.80 12.63 -5.62
CA GLY A 22 -54.06 13.17 -6.77
C GLY A 22 -53.23 14.40 -6.42
N ALA A 23 -53.80 15.35 -5.68
CA ALA A 23 -53.09 16.53 -5.20
C ALA A 23 -51.95 16.15 -4.24
N PHE A 24 -52.16 15.22 -3.33
CA PHE A 24 -51.13 14.74 -2.41
C PHE A 24 -49.95 14.08 -3.15
N VAL A 25 -50.22 13.26 -4.16
CA VAL A 25 -49.16 12.62 -4.98
C VAL A 25 -48.38 13.66 -5.78
N ALA A 26 -49.04 14.65 -6.38
CA ALA A 26 -48.39 15.73 -7.10
C ALA A 26 -47.50 16.59 -6.19
N LEU A 27 -47.98 16.89 -4.97
CA LEU A 27 -47.20 17.58 -3.95
C LEU A 27 -45.98 16.76 -3.51
N LYS A 28 -46.13 15.45 -3.31
CA LYS A 28 -45.02 14.55 -2.95
C LYS A 28 -43.95 14.48 -4.04
N GLN A 29 -44.36 14.38 -5.31
CA GLN A 29 -43.43 14.37 -6.45
C GLN A 29 -42.64 15.69 -6.57
N SER A 30 -43.28 16.83 -6.28
CA SER A 30 -42.61 18.13 -6.26
C SER A 30 -41.54 18.22 -5.15
N VAL A 31 -41.86 17.72 -3.96
CA VAL A 31 -40.92 17.71 -2.81
C VAL A 31 -39.75 16.75 -3.06
N ASP A 32 -40.00 15.55 -3.59
CA ASP A 32 -38.94 14.56 -3.86
C ASP A 32 -37.96 15.05 -4.93
N LYS A 33 -38.46 15.77 -5.95
CA LYS A 33 -37.63 16.42 -6.97
C LYS A 33 -36.71 17.49 -6.37
N ASN A 34 -37.25 18.36 -5.51
CA ASN A 34 -36.46 19.39 -4.83
C ASN A 34 -35.40 18.78 -3.88
N ARG A 35 -35.74 17.68 -3.21
CA ARG A 35 -34.80 16.94 -2.35
C ARG A 35 -33.67 16.31 -3.16
N TYR A 36 -33.95 15.82 -4.36
CA TYR A 36 -32.95 15.25 -5.26
C TYR A 36 -31.95 16.29 -5.80
N GLU A 37 -32.43 17.47 -6.18
CA GLU A 37 -31.57 18.59 -6.60
C GLU A 37 -30.65 19.05 -5.45
N ASN A 38 -31.18 19.15 -4.23
CA ASN A 38 -30.39 19.48 -3.04
C ASN A 38 -29.32 18.41 -2.71
N MET A 39 -29.60 17.12 -2.95
CA MET A 39 -28.59 16.05 -2.81
C MET A 39 -27.49 16.16 -3.86
N LYS A 40 -27.82 16.45 -5.12
CA LYS A 40 -26.83 16.66 -6.20
C LYS A 40 -25.90 17.84 -5.97
N VAL A 41 -26.42 18.95 -5.42
CA VAL A 41 -25.58 20.11 -5.06
C VAL A 41 -24.58 19.74 -3.97
N ARG A 42 -24.99 18.96 -2.97
CA ARG A 42 -24.10 18.48 -1.91
C ARG A 42 -23.03 17.52 -2.43
N GLU A 43 -23.38 16.68 -3.41
CA GLU A 43 -22.42 15.79 -4.08
C GLU A 43 -21.40 16.57 -4.92
N ARG A 44 -21.84 17.59 -5.66
CA ARG A 44 -20.94 18.49 -6.39
C ARG A 44 -20.03 19.28 -5.43
N MET A 45 -20.55 19.78 -4.31
CA MET A 45 -19.74 20.41 -3.26
C MET A 45 -18.74 19.45 -2.62
N ARG A 46 -19.14 18.18 -2.41
CA ARG A 46 -18.23 17.13 -1.95
C ARG A 46 -17.13 16.89 -2.97
N GLN A 47 -17.46 16.80 -4.26
CA GLN A 47 -16.50 16.67 -5.35
C GLN A 47 -15.55 17.87 -5.48
N SER A 48 -16.03 19.09 -5.29
CA SER A 48 -15.18 20.29 -5.31
C SER A 48 -14.20 20.38 -4.12
N ASN A 49 -14.55 19.80 -2.97
CA ASN A 49 -13.66 19.73 -1.80
C ASN A 49 -12.68 18.54 -1.86
N VAL A 50 -12.89 17.55 -2.73
CA VAL A 50 -11.85 16.58 -3.12
C VAL A 50 -11.02 17.20 -4.24
N GLY A 51 -10.16 18.15 -3.86
CA GLY A 51 -9.05 18.51 -4.72
C GLY A 51 -8.22 17.25 -4.99
N GLN A 52 -7.92 16.97 -6.26
CA GLN A 52 -6.80 16.10 -6.61
C GLN A 52 -5.51 16.81 -6.19
N TYR A 53 -5.16 16.74 -4.90
CA TYR A 53 -3.76 16.90 -4.56
C TYR A 53 -3.04 15.66 -5.10
N GLU A 54 -2.15 15.88 -6.06
CA GLU A 54 -1.20 14.94 -6.67
C GLU A 54 -0.25 14.35 -5.61
N VAL A 55 -0.76 13.54 -4.67
CA VAL A 55 0.01 12.95 -3.55
C VAL A 55 0.31 11.47 -3.80
N LYS A 56 -0.36 10.83 -4.76
CA LYS A 56 -0.21 9.39 -5.00
C LYS A 56 1.07 9.01 -5.74
N GLU A 57 1.65 9.91 -6.54
CA GLU A 57 2.81 9.59 -7.36
C GLU A 57 4.13 9.99 -6.69
N ALA A 58 4.20 11.20 -6.08
CA ALA A 58 5.34 11.62 -5.25
C ALA A 58 5.57 10.68 -4.06
N ARG A 59 4.51 10.33 -3.30
CA ARG A 59 4.62 9.40 -2.16
C ARG A 59 5.00 7.98 -2.60
N ARG A 60 4.66 7.55 -3.82
CA ARG A 60 5.01 6.21 -4.33
C ARG A 60 6.46 6.17 -4.82
N PHE A 61 6.97 7.25 -5.39
CA PHE A 61 8.38 7.39 -5.72
C PHE A 61 9.22 7.45 -4.44
N ASP A 62 8.81 8.25 -3.46
CA ASP A 62 9.46 8.33 -2.15
C ASP A 62 9.41 6.99 -1.41
N ALA A 63 8.26 6.31 -1.39
CA ALA A 63 8.13 5.00 -0.76
C ALA A 63 8.95 3.91 -1.47
N LYS A 64 9.06 3.95 -2.79
CA LYS A 64 9.90 2.99 -3.54
C LYS A 64 11.39 3.27 -3.30
N LEU A 65 11.79 4.53 -3.26
CA LEU A 65 13.16 4.94 -2.95
C LEU A 65 13.53 4.58 -1.51
N GLN A 66 12.64 4.85 -0.55
CA GLN A 66 12.79 4.46 0.85
C GLN A 66 12.92 2.95 0.99
N LEU A 67 12.07 2.17 0.31
CA LEU A 67 12.14 0.71 0.36
C LEU A 67 13.44 0.17 -0.24
N MET A 68 13.96 0.75 -1.32
CA MET A 68 15.27 0.37 -1.87
C MET A 68 16.41 0.73 -0.91
N GLN A 69 16.36 1.90 -0.27
CA GLN A 69 17.33 2.31 0.75
C GLN A 69 17.29 1.42 2.01
N GLU A 70 16.10 1.07 2.49
CA GLU A 70 15.92 0.18 3.63
C GLU A 70 16.52 -1.20 3.34
N MET A 71 16.28 -1.75 2.14
CA MET A 71 16.89 -3.02 1.72
C MET A 71 18.42 -2.92 1.62
N GLU A 72 18.96 -1.83 1.06
CA GLU A 72 20.42 -1.62 1.00
C GLU A 72 21.04 -1.60 2.41
N ILE A 73 20.42 -0.91 3.36
CA ILE A 73 20.87 -0.83 4.75
C ILE A 73 20.77 -2.20 5.44
N GLU A 74 19.64 -2.90 5.29
CA GLU A 74 19.45 -4.22 5.87
C GLU A 74 20.54 -5.19 5.37
N MET A 75 20.82 -5.19 4.07
CA MET A 75 21.85 -6.05 3.49
C MET A 75 23.26 -5.69 3.96
N MET A 76 23.58 -4.40 4.08
CA MET A 76 24.85 -3.94 4.65
C MET A 76 24.99 -4.32 6.13
N SER A 77 23.90 -4.33 6.89
CA SER A 77 23.91 -4.71 8.30
C SER A 77 24.17 -6.22 8.49
N ASP A 78 23.59 -7.08 7.66
CA ASP A 78 23.85 -8.53 7.69
C ASP A 78 25.30 -8.84 7.30
N LEU A 79 25.82 -8.15 6.29
CA LEU A 79 27.23 -8.22 5.91
C LEU A 79 28.14 -7.88 7.09
N TYR A 80 27.90 -6.75 7.76
CA TYR A 80 28.70 -6.29 8.89
C TYR A 80 28.65 -7.28 10.06
N SER A 81 27.47 -7.80 10.39
CA SER A 81 27.29 -8.78 11.47
C SER A 81 28.08 -10.06 11.21
N ARG A 82 27.95 -10.64 10.01
CA ARG A 82 28.64 -11.87 9.62
C ARG A 82 30.16 -11.69 9.53
N MET A 83 30.61 -10.56 8.98
CA MET A 83 32.02 -10.21 8.90
C MET A 83 32.63 -10.08 10.29
N THR A 84 31.96 -9.35 11.19
CA THR A 84 32.44 -9.13 12.56
C THR A 84 32.58 -10.45 13.30
N GLN A 85 31.57 -11.33 13.24
CA GLN A 85 31.63 -12.65 13.88
C GLN A 85 32.73 -13.55 13.27
N ALA A 86 32.90 -13.52 11.96
CA ALA A 86 33.93 -14.29 11.28
C ALA A 86 35.34 -13.83 11.65
N CYS A 87 35.58 -12.51 11.69
CA CYS A 87 36.87 -11.95 12.04
C CYS A 87 37.18 -12.10 13.52
N HIS A 88 36.20 -11.89 14.40
CA HIS A 88 36.34 -12.17 15.82
C HIS A 88 36.77 -13.63 16.05
N LYS A 89 36.07 -14.60 15.45
CA LYS A 89 36.42 -16.03 15.58
C LYS A 89 37.80 -16.39 15.01
N LYS A 90 38.29 -15.67 14.00
CA LYS A 90 39.58 -15.94 13.34
C LYS A 90 40.77 -15.29 14.04
N CYS A 91 40.58 -14.09 14.57
CA CYS A 91 41.67 -13.25 15.05
C CYS A 91 41.73 -13.13 16.57
N ILE A 92 40.64 -13.39 17.29
CA ILE A 92 40.57 -13.26 18.74
C ILE A 92 40.49 -14.66 19.38
N PRO A 93 41.47 -15.04 20.22
CA PRO A 93 41.45 -16.32 20.89
C PRO A 93 40.33 -16.36 21.95
N PRO A 94 39.75 -17.55 22.23
CA PRO A 94 38.68 -17.68 23.22
C PRO A 94 39.13 -17.44 24.67
N LYS A 95 40.45 -17.46 24.92
CA LYS A 95 41.05 -17.12 26.21
C LYS A 95 41.68 -15.73 26.10
N TYR A 96 41.06 -14.77 26.77
CA TYR A 96 41.54 -13.40 26.85
C TYR A 96 42.58 -13.28 27.95
N ALA A 97 43.79 -12.83 27.59
CA ALA A 97 44.81 -12.48 28.57
C ALA A 97 44.61 -11.06 29.10
N ASP A 98 44.21 -10.14 28.22
CA ASP A 98 44.01 -8.71 28.49
C ASP A 98 42.72 -8.20 27.83
N SER A 99 42.23 -7.03 28.26
CA SER A 99 41.03 -6.39 27.69
C SER A 99 41.30 -5.53 26.45
N GLU A 100 42.58 -5.29 26.13
CA GLU A 100 43.00 -4.53 24.97
C GLU A 100 43.45 -5.45 23.84
N LEU A 101 43.23 -5.02 22.60
CA LEU A 101 43.72 -5.77 21.44
C LEU A 101 45.24 -5.68 21.36
N GLY A 102 45.89 -6.84 21.31
CA GLY A 102 47.31 -6.91 20.99
C GLY A 102 47.59 -6.42 19.56
N LYS A 103 48.82 -5.96 19.30
CA LYS A 103 49.24 -5.53 17.95
C LYS A 103 49.05 -6.62 16.88
N GLY A 104 49.15 -7.89 17.27
CA GLY A 104 48.91 -9.02 16.35
C GLY A 104 47.43 -9.20 16.02
N GLU A 105 46.54 -8.94 16.99
CA GLU A 105 45.09 -9.07 16.83
C GLU A 105 44.55 -7.94 15.97
N SER A 106 45.00 -6.70 16.18
CA SER A 106 44.62 -5.55 15.35
C SER A 106 45.02 -5.75 13.88
N VAL A 107 46.27 -6.11 13.61
CA VAL A 107 46.74 -6.40 12.25
C VAL A 107 46.03 -7.61 11.62
N CYS A 108 45.67 -8.62 12.43
CA CYS A 108 44.87 -9.75 11.96
C CYS A 108 43.47 -9.29 11.51
N ILE A 109 42.80 -8.45 12.30
CA ILE A 109 41.46 -7.94 11.99
C ILE A 109 41.48 -7.15 10.67
N ASP A 110 42.44 -6.24 10.49
CA ASP A 110 42.57 -5.46 9.25
C ASP A 110 42.70 -6.37 8.01
N ARG A 111 43.56 -7.38 8.10
CA ARG A 111 43.74 -8.38 7.04
C ARG A 111 42.50 -9.25 6.85
N CYS A 112 41.79 -9.56 7.92
CA CYS A 112 40.57 -10.35 7.87
C CYS A 112 39.47 -9.62 7.13
N VAL A 113 39.21 -8.36 7.47
CA VAL A 113 38.22 -7.50 6.82
C VAL A 113 38.52 -7.36 5.33
N ALA A 114 39.78 -7.07 4.97
CA ALA A 114 40.19 -6.97 3.57
C ALA A 114 39.89 -8.27 2.79
N LYS A 115 40.32 -9.42 3.31
CA LYS A 115 40.04 -10.73 2.69
C LYS A 115 38.56 -11.08 2.65
N TYR A 116 37.80 -10.71 3.68
CA TYR A 116 36.37 -10.99 3.74
C TYR A 116 35.63 -10.26 2.63
N LEU A 117 35.93 -8.99 2.41
CA LEU A 117 35.35 -8.20 1.32
C LEU A 117 35.75 -8.72 -0.06
N GLU A 118 37.02 -9.10 -0.26
CA GLU A 118 37.47 -9.74 -1.51
C GLU A 118 36.72 -11.05 -1.81
N VAL A 119 36.52 -11.89 -0.79
CA VAL A 119 35.76 -13.15 -0.92
C VAL A 119 34.29 -12.86 -1.17
N HIS A 120 33.70 -11.89 -0.47
CA HIS A 120 32.31 -11.48 -0.66
C HIS A 120 32.05 -11.01 -2.11
N GLU A 121 32.96 -10.20 -2.69
CA GLU A 121 32.86 -9.77 -4.09
C GLU A 121 32.93 -10.95 -5.08
N ARG A 122 33.86 -11.89 -4.86
CA ARG A 122 34.00 -13.08 -5.72
C ARG A 122 32.77 -13.98 -5.64
N ILE A 123 32.20 -14.16 -4.44
CA ILE A 123 30.95 -14.90 -4.25
C ILE A 123 29.82 -14.18 -4.99
N GLY A 124 29.71 -12.86 -4.87
CA GLY A 124 28.72 -12.05 -5.60
C GLY A 124 28.79 -12.28 -7.11
N LYS A 125 29.99 -12.18 -7.71
CA LYS A 125 30.21 -12.46 -9.15
C LYS A 125 29.76 -13.87 -9.55
N LYS A 126 30.07 -14.87 -8.72
CA LYS A 126 29.72 -16.26 -9.01
C LYS A 126 28.21 -16.51 -8.86
N LEU A 127 27.58 -15.92 -7.84
CA LEU A 127 26.14 -16.02 -7.62
C LEU A 127 25.36 -15.41 -8.78
N THR A 128 25.75 -14.23 -9.25
CA THR A 128 25.11 -13.60 -10.43
C THR A 128 25.30 -14.43 -11.71
N ALA A 129 26.48 -15.03 -11.90
CA ALA A 129 26.73 -15.92 -13.02
C ALA A 129 25.85 -17.19 -12.96
N MET A 130 25.68 -17.77 -11.77
CA MET A 130 24.81 -18.92 -11.55
C MET A 130 23.33 -18.57 -11.76
N SER A 131 22.86 -17.42 -11.26
CA SER A 131 21.46 -17.01 -11.45
C SER A 131 21.10 -16.80 -12.92
N ALA A 132 22.03 -16.30 -13.75
CA ALA A 132 21.81 -16.19 -15.18
C ALA A 132 21.66 -17.57 -15.86
N GLN A 133 22.49 -18.54 -15.43
CA GLN A 133 22.40 -19.92 -15.91
C GLN A 133 21.11 -20.61 -15.46
N ASP A 134 20.65 -20.35 -14.23
CA ASP A 134 19.42 -20.91 -13.69
C ASP A 134 18.18 -20.35 -14.40
N GLU A 135 18.17 -19.07 -14.77
CA GLU A 135 17.08 -18.47 -15.57
C GLU A 135 17.04 -19.07 -16.99
N ASP A 136 18.19 -19.32 -17.60
CA ASP A 136 18.28 -20.02 -18.88
C ASP A 136 17.85 -21.49 -18.77
N LEU A 137 18.16 -22.14 -17.65
CA LEU A 137 17.72 -23.50 -17.35
C LEU A 137 16.21 -23.56 -17.13
N LYS A 138 15.63 -22.64 -16.34
CA LYS A 138 14.18 -22.52 -16.12
C LYS A 138 13.44 -22.32 -17.45
N LYS A 139 13.92 -21.41 -18.30
CA LYS A 139 13.37 -21.20 -19.65
C LYS A 139 13.42 -22.46 -20.51
N LYS A 140 14.50 -23.24 -20.41
CA LYS A 140 14.62 -24.53 -21.12
C LYS A 140 13.74 -25.64 -20.52
N MET A 141 13.38 -25.54 -19.24
CA MET A 141 12.53 -26.50 -18.54
C MET A 141 11.03 -26.18 -18.63
N GLY A 142 10.63 -25.11 -19.31
CA GLY A 142 9.22 -24.84 -19.65
C GLY A 142 8.31 -24.61 -18.45
N VAL A 143 8.82 -23.99 -17.38
CA VAL A 143 8.02 -23.35 -16.32
C VAL A 143 8.18 -21.84 -16.43
#